data_AF-G5A8B6-F1
#
_entry.id   AF-G5A8B6-F1
#
_cell.length_a   1.000
_cell.length_b   1.000
_cell.length_c   1.000
_cell.angle_alpha   90.00
_cell.angle_beta   90.00
_cell.angle_gamma   90.00
#
_symmetry.space_group_name_H-M   'P 1'
#
loop_
_entity.id
_entity.type
_entity.pdbx_description
1 polymer ?
#
loop_
_entity_poly.entity_id
_entity_poly.type
_entity_poly.pdbx_seq_one_letter_code
_entity_poly.pdbx_strand_id
1 'polypeptide(L)' 'LSAETMTVVLRRAATRCHVDPQHISAHSLRAGGATARHGVGVDTDTIRMHGRWASDAYRTY' A
#
# COMPACT_ATOMS: atom_id res chain seq x y z
N LEU A 1 -4.66 11.19 -11.09
CA LEU A 1 -4.03 9.92 -11.52
C LEU A 1 -4.94 8.76 -11.12
N SER A 2 -5.28 7.86 -12.04
CA SER A 2 -6.08 6.67 -11.71
C SER A 2 -5.22 5.61 -10.98
N ALA A 3 -5.87 4.70 -10.26
CA ALA A 3 -5.20 3.57 -9.62
C ALA A 3 -4.50 2.65 -10.64
N GLU A 4 -5.06 2.54 -11.84
CA GLU A 4 -4.46 1.80 -12.96
C GLU A 4 -3.18 2.47 -13.44
N THR A 5 -3.21 3.79 -13.66
CA THR A 5 -2.03 4.57 -14.06
C THR A 5 -0.92 4.42 -13.02
N MET A 6 -1.28 4.51 -11.73
CA MET A 6 -0.33 4.31 -10.64
C MET A 6 0.23 2.89 -10.62
N THR A 7 -0.60 1.87 -10.85
CA THR A 7 -0.16 0.47 -10.92
C THR A 7 0.85 0.26 -12.03
N VAL A 8 0.67 0.86 -13.21
CA VAL A 8 1.65 0.80 -14.30
C VAL A 8 2.99 1.42 -13.88
N VAL A 9 2.95 2.59 -13.24
CA VAL A 9 4.17 3.27 -12.75
C VAL A 9 4.89 2.42 -11.70
N LEU A 10 4.15 1.87 -10.73
CA LEU A 10 4.70 1.02 -9.67
C LEU A 10 5.33 -0.26 -10.23
N ARG A 11 4.69 -0.91 -11.20
CA ARG A 11 5.23 -2.12 -11.84
C ARG A 11 6.53 -1.83 -12.59
N ARG A 12 6.62 -0.69 -13.29
CA ARG A 12 7.87 -0.26 -13.94
C ARG A 12 8.99 -0.01 -12.92
N ALA A 13 8.66 0.55 -11.75
CA ALA A 13 9.62 0.71 -10.66
C ALA A 13 10.04 -0.64 -10.07
N ALA A 14 9.10 -1.55 -9.83
CA ALA A 14 9.35 -2.89 -9.31
C ALA A 14 10.34 -3.67 -10.16
N THR A 15 10.20 -3.64 -11.50
CA THR A 15 11.15 -4.26 -12.43
C THR A 15 12.58 -3.73 -12.24
N ARG A 16 12.75 -2.42 -12.02
CA ARG A 16 14.07 -1.82 -11.78
C ARG A 16 14.65 -2.16 -10.41
N CYS A 17 13.78 -2.46 -9.44
CA CYS A 17 14.17 -2.90 -8.11
C CYS A 17 14.33 -4.42 -7.99
N HIS A 18 14.25 -5.17 -9.10
CA HIS A 18 14.27 -6.64 -9.10
C HIS A 18 13.18 -7.29 -8.23
N VAL A 19 12.04 -6.61 -8.09
CA VAL A 19 10.83 -7.14 -7.44
C VAL A 19 9.86 -7.59 -8.52
N ASP A 20 9.24 -8.77 -8.33
CA ASP A 20 8.23 -9.26 -9.26
C ASP A 20 7.05 -8.28 -9.38
N PRO A 21 6.85 -7.63 -10.55
CA PRO A 21 5.77 -6.66 -10.74
C PRO A 21 4.37 -7.26 -10.64
N GLN A 22 4.20 -8.58 -10.77
CA GLN A 22 2.88 -9.22 -10.70
C GLN A 22 2.24 -9.03 -9.32
N HIS A 23 3.06 -9.00 -8.27
CA HIS A 23 2.61 -8.76 -6.90
C HIS A 23 2.40 -7.28 -6.57
N ILE A 24 2.70 -6.37 -7.51
CA ILE A 24 2.66 -4.93 -7.28
C ILE A 24 1.48 -4.27 -7.98
N SER A 25 0.72 -3.52 -7.18
CA SER A 25 -0.40 -2.67 -7.56
C SER A 25 -0.57 -1.51 -6.58
N ALA A 26 -1.35 -0.50 -6.97
CA ALA A 26 -1.72 0.59 -6.06
C ALA A 26 -2.42 0.07 -4.78
N HIS A 27 -3.20 -1.01 -4.88
CA HIS A 27 -3.85 -1.65 -3.74
C HIS A 27 -2.83 -2.34 -2.82
N SER A 28 -1.91 -3.14 -3.37
CA SER A 28 -0.85 -3.79 -2.58
C SER A 28 0.04 -2.78 -1.85
N LEU A 29 0.35 -1.64 -2.49
CA LEU A 29 1.16 -0.58 -1.89
C LEU A 29 0.44 0.04 -0.69
N ARG A 30 -0.88 0.23 -0.80
CA ARG A 30 -1.69 0.74 0.30
C ARG A 30 -1.69 -0.23 1.49
N ALA A 31 -1.89 -1.52 1.24
CA ALA A 31 -1.86 -2.56 2.26
C ALA A 31 -0.48 -2.65 2.93
N GLY A 32 0.59 -2.84 2.13
CA GLY A 32 1.95 -2.93 2.64
C GLY A 32 2.42 -1.66 3.36
N GLY A 33 1.98 -0.48 2.92
CA GLY A 33 2.24 0.77 3.62
C GLY A 33 1.51 0.90 4.96
N ALA A 34 0.36 0.24 5.15
CA ALA A 34 -0.30 0.14 6.45
C ALA A 34 0.49 -0.80 7.38
N THR A 35 0.84 -2.00 6.90
CA THR A 35 1.65 -2.98 7.64
C THR A 35 3.00 -2.40 8.05
N ALA A 36 3.70 -1.70 7.16
CA ALA A 36 4.99 -1.08 7.45
C ALA A 36 4.91 -0.01 8.54
N ARG A 37 3.86 0.83 8.52
CA ARG A 37 3.63 1.84 9.57
C ARG A 37 3.30 1.21 10.92
N HIS A 38 2.48 0.17 10.91
CA HIS A 38 2.19 -0.59 12.12
C HIS A 38 3.46 -1.21 12.69
N GLY A 39 4.34 -1.77 11.85
CA GLY A 39 5.62 -2.37 12.25
C GLY A 39 6.60 -1.39 12.91
N VAL A 40 6.47 -0.09 12.65
CA VAL A 40 7.27 0.97 13.32
C VAL A 40 6.51 1.68 14.45
N GLY A 41 5.35 1.15 14.85
CA GLY A 41 4.58 1.62 16.01
C GLY A 41 3.70 2.84 15.77
N VAL A 42 3.38 3.19 14.51
CA VAL A 42 2.36 4.22 14.22
C VAL A 42 1.01 3.73 14.72
N ASP A 43 0.27 4.60 15.42
CA ASP A 43 -1.03 4.25 15.97
C ASP A 43 -2.05 3.93 14.86
N THR A 44 -2.98 3.04 15.19
CA THR A 44 -3.95 2.47 14.25
C THR A 44 -4.95 3.51 13.73
N ASP A 45 -5.27 4.55 14.51
CA ASP A 45 -6.14 5.63 14.09
C ASP A 45 -5.46 6.51 13.05
N THR A 46 -4.17 6.82 13.22
CA THR A 46 -3.36 7.51 12.22
C THR A 46 -3.24 6.69 10.94
N ILE A 47 -3.04 5.37 11.02
CA ILE A 47 -3.02 4.48 9.84
C ILE A 47 -4.39 4.48 9.13
N ARG A 48 -5.48 4.37 9.90
CA ARG A 48 -6.86 4.41 9.40
C ARG A 48 -7.16 5.71 8.67
N MET A 49 -6.86 6.85 9.31
CA MET A 49 -7.05 8.19 8.76
C MET A 49 -6.19 8.39 7.50
N HIS A 50 -4.92 8.01 7.55
CA HIS A 50 -4.01 8.13 6.41
C HIS A 50 -4.51 7.34 5.19
N GLY A 51 -5.04 6.14 5.42
CA GLY A 51 -5.66 5.37 4.36
C GLY A 51 -7.05 5.86 3.97
N ARG A 52 -7.76 6.69 4.75
CA ARG A 52 -9.19 6.97 4.54
C ARG A 52 -10.02 5.68 4.54
N TRP A 53 -9.73 4.78 5.47
CA TRP A 53 -10.50 3.55 5.62
C TRP A 53 -11.83 3.87 6.32
N ALA A 54 -12.94 3.56 5.65
CA ALA A 54 -14.27 3.73 6.20
C ALA A 54 -14.57 2.71 7.33
N SER A 55 -13.90 1.57 7.31
CA SER A 55 -14.04 0.48 8.28
C SER A 55 -12.68 0.05 8.85
N ASP A 56 -12.69 -0.85 9.82
CA ASP A 56 -11.48 -1.44 10.40
C ASP A 56 -10.81 -2.52 9.53
N ALA A 57 -11.15 -2.60 8.23
CA ALA A 57 -10.55 -3.55 7.29
C ALA A 57 -9.01 -3.38 7.15
N TYR A 58 -8.43 -2.26 7.58
CA TYR A 58 -6.98 -2.08 7.63
C TYR A 58 -6.30 -2.98 8.67
N ARG A 59 -7.03 -3.46 9.69
CA ARG A 59 -6.48 -4.30 10.77
C ARG A 59 -6.17 -5.73 10.32
N THR A 60 -6.62 -6.12 9.14
CA THR A 60 -6.37 -7.45 8.55
C THR A 60 -5.02 -7.52 7.82
N TYR A 61 -4.32 -6.40 7.66
CA TYR A 61 -3.00 -6.29 7.01
C TYR A 61 -1.90 -6.03 8.04
#